data_AF-A0A3P9CT95-F1
#
_entry.id   AF-A0A3P9CT95-F1
#
_cell.length_a   1.000
_cell.length_b   1.000
_cell.length_c   1.000
_cell.angle_alpha   90.00
_cell.angle_beta   90.00
_cell.angle_gamma   90.00
#
_symmetry.space_group_name_H-M   'P 1'
#
loop_
_entity.id
_entity.type
_entity.pdbx_description
1 polymer ?
#
loop_
_entity_poly.entity_id
_entity_poly.type
_entity_poly.pdbx_seq_one_letter_code
_entity_poly.pdbx_strand_id
1 'polypeptide(L)' 'WLHGQIELCVISHRLPTVPRPCCTSVTQRDLSTMVMGQTYREQAASGRCVKAIIFNTKEGQLCADPNAQWVKDRKS' A
#
# COMPACT_ATOMS: atom_id res chain seq x y z
N TRP A 1 -0.89 -39.44 -26.63
CA TRP A 1 0.45 -39.81 -26.14
C TRP A 1 1.47 -39.14 -27.05
N LEU A 2 2.27 -38.13 -26.72
CA LEU A 2 2.55 -37.31 -25.55
C LEU A 2 3.00 -35.95 -26.13
N HIS A 3 2.40 -34.81 -25.73
CA HIS A 3 2.95 -33.50 -26.06
C HIS A 3 3.96 -33.16 -24.95
N GLY A 4 5.22 -33.05 -25.34
CA GLY A 4 6.39 -32.98 -24.47
C GLY A 4 6.37 -31.79 -23.52
N GLN A 5 6.71 -32.08 -22.27
CA GLN A 5 6.92 -31.13 -21.18
C GLN A 5 8.25 -30.42 -21.42
N ILE A 6 8.21 -29.13 -21.76
CA ILE A 6 9.38 -28.27 -21.71
C ILE A 6 9.64 -28.03 -20.22
N GLU A 7 10.55 -28.83 -19.66
CA GLU A 7 11.17 -28.61 -18.36
C GLU A 7 11.95 -27.29 -18.41
N LEU A 8 11.23 -26.18 -18.25
CA LEU A 8 11.83 -24.89 -17.91
C LEU A 8 12.42 -25.08 -16.52
N CYS A 9 13.73 -25.33 -16.47
CA CYS A 9 14.51 -25.25 -15.26
C CYS A 9 14.21 -23.89 -14.62
N VAL A 10 13.41 -23.88 -13.55
CA VAL A 10 13.05 -22.68 -12.80
C VAL A 10 14.28 -22.22 -12.04
N ILE A 11 15.26 -21.67 -12.76
CA ILE A 11 16.28 -20.87 -12.13
C ILE A 11 15.51 -19.71 -11.52
N SER A 12 15.33 -19.75 -10.20
CA SER A 12 14.73 -18.69 -9.41
C SER A 12 15.68 -17.50 -9.42
N HIS A 13 15.82 -16.85 -10.58
CA HIS A 13 16.30 -15.50 -10.66
C HIS A 13 15.22 -14.67 -9.99
N ARG A 14 15.34 -14.46 -8.67
CA ARG A 14 14.61 -13.38 -8.01
C ARG A 14 15.05 -12.13 -8.76
N LEU A 15 14.22 -11.66 -9.70
CA LEU A 15 14.34 -10.31 -10.24
C LEU A 15 14.52 -9.41 -9.01
N PRO A 16 15.52 -8.51 -8.99
CA PRO A 16 15.70 -7.63 -7.85
C PRO A 16 14.37 -6.96 -7.58
N THR A 17 13.73 -7.34 -6.47
CA THR A 17 12.44 -6.83 -6.09
C THR A 17 12.69 -5.39 -5.70
N VAL A 18 12.41 -4.45 -6.61
CA VAL A 18 12.38 -3.04 -6.26
C VAL A 18 11.46 -2.95 -5.04
N PRO A 19 11.97 -2.55 -3.86
CA PRO A 19 11.15 -2.52 -2.67
C PRO A 19 9.95 -1.64 -2.97
N ARG A 20 8.74 -2.19 -2.81
CA ARG A 20 7.53 -1.40 -3.04
C ARG A 20 7.63 -0.16 -2.13
N PRO A 21 7.47 1.06 -2.68
CA PRO A 21 7.47 2.25 -1.85
C PRO A 21 6.35 2.13 -0.80
N CYS A 22 6.64 2.56 0.41
CA CYS A 22 5.75 2.49 1.57
C CYS A 22 5.71 3.84 2.26
N CYS A 23 4.65 4.10 3.04
CA CYS A 23 4.61 5.29 3.88
C CYS A 23 5.71 5.22 4.95
N THR A 24 6.59 6.21 4.99
CA THR A 24 7.60 6.41 6.06
C THR A 24 7.16 7.46 7.09
N SER A 25 6.09 8.20 6.78
CA SER A 25 5.45 9.16 7.66
C SER A 25 3.95 9.21 7.37
N VAL A 26 3.19 9.79 8.29
CA VAL A 26 1.73 9.96 8.20
C VAL A 26 1.34 11.40 8.54
N THR A 27 0.25 11.89 7.94
CA THR A 27 -0.36 13.14 8.36
C THR A 27 -1.37 12.93 9.48
N GLN A 28 -1.37 13.83 10.46
CA GLN A 28 -2.44 13.98 11.46
C GLN A 28 -3.44 15.08 11.06
N ARG A 29 -3.08 15.97 10.11
CA ARG A 29 -3.98 17.02 9.62
C ARG A 29 -5.17 16.38 8.93
N ASP A 30 -6.35 16.96 9.14
CA ASP A 30 -7.57 16.53 8.45
C ASP A 30 -7.50 16.96 6.98
N LEU A 31 -7.43 15.96 6.12
CA LEU A 31 -7.41 16.08 4.66
C LEU A 31 -8.53 15.23 4.03
N SER A 32 -9.58 14.95 4.81
CA SER A 32 -10.71 14.11 4.39
C SER A 32 -11.38 14.60 3.11
N THR A 33 -11.38 15.92 2.87
CA THR A 33 -11.94 16.57 1.67
C THR A 33 -11.17 16.26 0.38
N MET A 34 -9.89 15.86 0.48
CA MET A 34 -9.05 15.49 -0.67
C MET A 34 -9.16 14.00 -1.02
N VAL A 35 -9.71 13.18 -0.12
CA VAL A 35 -9.87 11.75 -0.33
C VAL A 35 -10.95 11.46 -1.36
N MET A 36 -10.62 10.64 -2.35
CA MET A 36 -11.54 10.19 -3.39
C MET A 36 -12.13 8.82 -3.07
N GLY A 37 -13.44 8.68 -3.26
CA GLY A 37 -14.16 7.42 -3.07
C GLY A 37 -14.24 6.99 -1.60
N GLN A 38 -14.52 5.72 -1.35
CA GLN A 38 -14.63 5.12 0.00
C GLN A 38 -13.56 4.04 0.25
N THR A 39 -12.67 3.82 -0.71
CA THR A 39 -11.65 2.78 -0.62
C THR A 39 -10.38 3.30 0.03
N TYR A 40 -9.73 2.41 0.78
CA TYR A 40 -8.44 2.66 1.42
C TYR A 40 -7.63 1.37 1.46
N ARG A 41 -6.33 1.50 1.74
CA ARG A 41 -5.45 0.36 2.00
C ARG A 41 -4.78 0.53 3.34
N GLU A 42 -4.65 -0.56 4.09
CA GLU A 42 -3.89 -0.56 5.33
C GLU A 42 -2.44 -0.98 5.07
N GLN A 43 -1.51 -0.27 5.69
CA GLN A 43 -0.10 -0.61 5.70
C GLN A 43 0.31 -0.95 7.13
N ALA A 44 0.85 -2.15 7.32
CA ALA A 44 1.51 -2.54 8.57
C ALA A 44 2.88 -1.86 8.70
N ALA A 45 3.30 -1.58 9.93
CA ALA A 45 4.66 -1.12 10.17
C ALA A 45 5.67 -2.23 9.87
N SER A 46 6.75 -1.92 9.16
CA SER A 46 7.82 -2.87 8.83
C SER A 46 9.09 -2.13 8.40
N GLY A 47 10.20 -2.33 9.13
CA GLY A 47 11.45 -1.62 8.86
C GLY A 47 11.26 -0.10 8.91
N ARG A 48 11.53 0.59 7.78
CA ARG A 48 11.31 2.04 7.63
C ARG A 48 9.85 2.46 7.43
N CYS A 49 8.97 1.50 7.17
CA CYS A 49 7.57 1.75 6.88
C CYS A 49 6.81 1.91 8.19
N VAL A 50 6.00 2.97 8.31
CA VAL A 50 5.13 3.21 9.46
C VAL A 50 3.75 2.59 9.25
N LYS A 51 3.01 2.38 10.33
CA LYS A 51 1.61 1.97 10.25
C LYS A 51 0.79 3.13 9.66
N ALA A 52 0.08 2.90 8.56
CA ALA A 52 -0.61 3.97 7.84
C ALA A 52 -1.89 3.49 7.18
N ILE A 53 -2.82 4.43 6.99
CA ILE A 53 -4.01 4.26 6.14
C ILE A 53 -3.79 5.05 4.88
N ILE A 54 -3.83 4.37 3.75
CA ILE A 54 -3.50 4.92 2.45
C ILE A 54 -4.79 5.20 1.71
N PHE A 55 -5.10 6.48 1.54
CA PHE A 55 -6.21 6.96 0.75
C PHE A 55 -5.76 7.32 -0.67
N ASN A 56 -6.67 7.19 -1.64
CA ASN A 56 -6.46 7.78 -2.96
C ASN A 56 -6.97 9.23 -2.94
N THR A 57 -6.19 10.13 -3.51
CA THR A 57 -6.55 11.54 -3.73
C THR A 57 -6.35 11.87 -5.21
N LYS A 58 -6.76 13.07 -5.63
CA LYS A 58 -6.49 13.55 -7.00
C LYS A 58 -4.98 13.65 -7.29
N GLU A 59 -4.17 13.92 -6.26
CA GLU A 59 -2.74 14.15 -6.36
C GLU A 59 -1.92 12.86 -6.17
N GLY A 60 -2.57 11.75 -5.81
CA GLY A 60 -1.93 10.46 -5.58
C GLY A 60 -2.30 9.85 -4.23
N GLN A 61 -1.40 9.03 -3.70
CA GLN A 61 -1.64 8.31 -2.44
C GLN A 61 -1.33 9.20 -1.23
N LEU A 62 -2.29 9.29 -0.31
CA LEU A 62 -2.15 10.01 0.96
C LEU A 62 -1.95 9.01 2.11
N CYS A 63 -0.82 9.14 2.83
CA CYS A 63 -0.54 8.39 4.05
C CYS A 63 -1.12 9.09 5.28
N ALA A 64 -2.17 8.53 5.87
CA ALA A 64 -2.87 9.10 7.02
C ALA A 64 -2.63 8.28 8.31
N ASP A 65 -2.60 8.98 9.45
CA ASP A 65 -2.40 8.35 10.75
C ASP A 65 -3.66 7.55 11.14
N PRO A 66 -3.56 6.23 11.38
CA PRO A 66 -4.71 5.40 11.76
C PRO A 66 -5.40 5.85 13.05
N ASN A 67 -4.75 6.65 13.89
CA ASN A 67 -5.29 7.13 15.16
C ASN A 67 -6.01 8.48 15.06
N ALA A 68 -5.82 9.23 13.97
CA ALA A 68 -6.49 10.50 13.76
C ALA A 68 -8.01 10.29 13.62
N GLN A 69 -8.80 11.17 14.26
CA GLN A 69 -10.25 10.98 14.34
C GLN A 69 -10.91 10.93 12.95
N TRP A 70 -10.56 11.87 12.07
CA TRP A 70 -11.09 11.92 10.71
C TRP A 70 -10.81 10.64 9.90
N VAL A 71 -9.70 9.93 10.19
CA VAL A 71 -9.38 8.65 9.54
C VAL A 71 -10.30 7.55 10.03
N LYS A 72 -10.59 7.51 11.33
CA LYS A 72 -11.55 6.55 11.91
C LYS A 72 -12.95 6.77 11.36
N ASP A 73 -13.37 8.04 11.25
CA ASP A 73 -14.68 8.40 10.70
C ASP A 73 -14.82 7.99 9.22
N ARG A 74 -13.71 8.00 8.47
CA ARG A 74 -13.65 7.54 7.07
C ARG A 74 -13.60 6.02 6.90
N LYS A 75 -13.31 5.28 7.97
CA LYS A 75 -13.29 3.81 7.99
C LYS A 75 -14.60 3.19 8.47
N SER A 76 -15.38 3.96 9.24
CA SER A 76 -16.68 3.51 9.77
C SER A 76 -17.72 3.38 8.67
#